data_AF-A0A3C0T1Y3-F1
#
_entry.id   AF-A0A3C0T1Y3-F1
#
_cell.length_a   1.000
_cell.length_b   1.000
_cell.length_c   1.000
_cell.angle_alpha   90.00
_cell.angle_beta   90.00
_cell.angle_gamma   90.00
#
_symmetry.space_group_name_H-M   'P 1'
#
loop_
_entity.id
_entity.type
_entity.pdbx_description
1 polymer ?
#
loop_
_entity_poly.entity_id
_entity_poly.type
_entity_poly.pdbx_seq_one_letter_code
_entity_poly.pdbx_strand_id
1 'polypeptide(L)'
;FAGLPFADKSFDVVCASFVVHGFHKKFRKKMYAESSRIAKSKVIYHDYGKGLPSIPVLLIELLEMIVGGDYLNFRKNGLKEMKENFKTVIEKKINPSLSWYICEI
;
A
#
# COMPACT_ATOMS: atom_id res chain seq x y z
N PHE A 1 -15.16 3.92 -8.19
CA PHE A 1 -14.40 4.61 -7.13
C PHE A 1 -14.41 6.09 -7.46
N ALA A 2 -15.08 6.89 -6.63
CA ALA A 2 -15.38 8.30 -6.86
C ALA A 2 -14.54 9.26 -5.99
N GLY A 3 -13.47 8.75 -5.35
CA GLY A 3 -12.67 9.53 -4.41
C GLY A 3 -13.21 9.49 -2.98
N LEU A 4 -12.41 9.99 -2.03
CA LEU A 4 -12.85 10.22 -0.65
C LEU A 4 -13.49 11.62 -0.51
N PRO A 5 -14.52 11.79 0.34
CA PRO A 5 -15.28 13.05 0.45
C PRO A 5 -14.55 14.10 1.30
N PHE A 6 -13.24 14.26 1.08
CA PHE A 6 -12.40 15.24 1.76
C PHE A 6 -11.82 16.20 0.72
N ALA A 7 -11.69 17.46 1.09
CA ALA A 7 -10.98 18.45 0.29
C ALA A 7 -9.50 18.09 0.18
N ASP A 8 -8.82 18.68 -0.80
CA ASP A 8 -7.38 18.53 -0.96
C ASP A 8 -6.67 19.01 0.30
N LYS A 9 -5.61 18.30 0.69
CA LYS A 9 -4.72 18.71 1.79
C LYS A 9 -5.44 18.88 3.14
N SER A 10 -6.53 18.12 3.36
CA SER A 10 -7.31 18.14 4.61
C SER A 10 -6.60 17.55 5.83
N PHE A 11 -5.64 16.64 5.64
CA PHE A 11 -4.96 15.93 6.73
C PHE A 11 -3.46 16.17 6.71
N ASP A 12 -2.83 16.40 7.87
CA ASP A 12 -1.37 16.58 7.92
C ASP A 12 -0.62 15.33 7.45
N VAL A 13 -1.12 14.16 7.87
CA VAL A 13 -0.63 12.82 7.51
C VAL A 13 -1.83 11.90 7.28
N VAL A 14 -1.74 11.03 6.26
CA VAL A 14 -2.69 9.92 6.05
C VAL A 14 -1.98 8.60 6.34
N CYS A 15 -2.69 7.67 6.97
CA CYS A 15 -2.18 6.31 7.17
C CYS A 15 -3.18 5.26 6.70
N ALA A 16 -2.65 4.12 6.26
CA ALA A 16 -3.44 2.92 6.04
C ALA A 16 -2.61 1.69 6.45
N SER A 17 -3.26 0.79 7.19
CA SER A 17 -2.62 -0.40 7.77
C SER A 17 -3.33 -1.65 7.27
N PHE A 18 -2.60 -2.54 6.59
CA PHE A 18 -3.14 -3.79 6.03
C PHE A 18 -4.30 -3.58 5.05
N VAL A 19 -4.22 -2.52 4.24
CA VAL A 19 -5.27 -2.16 3.27
C VAL A 19 -4.78 -2.30 1.84
N VAL A 20 -3.53 -1.93 1.56
CA VAL A 20 -3.04 -1.71 0.19
C VAL A 20 -2.89 -3.02 -0.56
N HIS A 21 -2.38 -4.06 0.12
CA HIS A 21 -2.16 -5.38 -0.46
C HIS A 21 -3.44 -6.06 -0.94
N GLY A 22 -4.59 -5.72 -0.37
CA GLY A 22 -5.88 -6.29 -0.74
C GLY A 22 -6.42 -5.80 -2.09
N PHE A 23 -5.86 -4.70 -2.62
CA PHE A 23 -6.30 -4.14 -3.89
C PHE A 23 -5.43 -4.58 -5.05
N HIS A 24 -6.03 -4.89 -6.21
CA HIS A 24 -5.29 -5.01 -7.46
C HIS A 24 -4.58 -3.72 -7.85
N LYS A 25 -3.49 -3.85 -8.60
CA LYS A 25 -2.65 -2.72 -9.08
C LYS A 25 -3.41 -1.48 -9.56
N LYS A 26 -4.49 -1.64 -10.36
CA LYS A 26 -5.29 -0.51 -10.87
C LYS A 26 -5.95 0.29 -9.74
N PHE A 27 -6.44 -0.40 -8.71
CA PHE A 27 -7.04 0.25 -7.54
C PHE A 27 -5.99 0.83 -6.60
N ARG A 28 -4.84 0.15 -6.41
CA ARG A 28 -3.72 0.71 -5.64
C ARG A 28 -3.28 2.07 -6.18
N LYS A 29 -3.13 2.22 -7.51
CA LYS A 29 -2.81 3.52 -8.13
C LYS A 29 -3.83 4.62 -7.79
N LYS A 30 -5.13 4.30 -7.80
CA LYS A 30 -6.17 5.26 -7.39
C LYS A 30 -6.05 5.64 -5.91
N MET A 31 -5.73 4.66 -5.07
CA MET A 31 -5.55 4.88 -3.63
C MET A 31 -4.30 5.71 -3.33
N TYR A 32 -3.19 5.49 -4.05
CA TYR A 32 -2.00 6.36 -3.98
C TYR A 32 -2.32 7.80 -4.37
N ALA A 33 -3.05 7.99 -5.48
CA ALA A 33 -3.46 9.32 -5.93
C ALA A 33 -4.39 10.02 -4.91
N GLU A 34 -5.42 9.33 -4.40
CA GLU A 34 -6.34 9.92 -3.43
C GLU A 34 -5.70 10.23 -2.09
N SER A 35 -4.88 9.33 -1.55
CA SER A 35 -4.19 9.57 -0.28
C SER A 35 -3.20 10.73 -0.41
N SER A 36 -2.51 10.85 -1.54
CA SER A 36 -1.65 12.01 -1.85
C SER A 36 -2.45 13.32 -1.98
N ARG A 37 -3.64 13.26 -2.59
CA ARG A 37 -4.53 14.42 -2.73
C ARG A 37 -4.94 14.99 -1.37
N ILE A 38 -5.39 14.13 -0.46
CA ILE A 38 -5.95 14.58 0.83
C ILE A 38 -4.88 14.83 1.92
N ALA A 39 -3.66 14.31 1.77
CA ALA A 39 -2.57 14.52 2.72
C ALA A 39 -1.73 15.77 2.39
N LYS A 40 -1.34 16.53 3.42
CA LYS A 40 -0.47 17.71 3.31
C LYS A 40 0.98 17.35 3.10
N SER A 41 1.48 16.39 3.87
CA SER A 41 2.92 16.11 3.93
C SER A 41 3.28 14.68 3.58
N LYS A 42 2.61 13.69 4.19
CA LYS A 42 3.02 12.29 4.14
C LYS A 42 1.84 11.34 4.09
N VAL A 43 2.08 10.21 3.43
CA VAL A 43 1.25 9.02 3.52
C VAL A 43 2.08 7.88 4.11
N ILE A 44 1.57 7.20 5.11
CA ILE A 44 2.23 6.06 5.75
C ILE A 44 1.43 4.79 5.48
N TYR A 45 2.03 3.84 4.76
CA TYR A 45 1.46 2.50 4.62
C TYR A 45 2.17 1.53 5.56
N HIS A 46 1.41 0.96 6.49
CA HIS A 46 1.87 -0.19 7.27
C HIS A 46 1.35 -1.45 6.60
N ASP A 47 2.21 -2.14 5.85
CA ASP A 47 1.77 -3.25 5.03
C ASP A 47 2.90 -4.28 4.80
N TYR A 48 2.58 -5.33 4.05
CA TYR A 48 3.46 -6.44 3.78
C TYR A 48 4.65 -6.05 2.89
N GLY A 49 5.86 -6.40 3.33
CA GLY A 49 7.11 -6.17 2.61
C GLY A 49 7.60 -7.35 1.78
N LYS A 50 8.76 -7.17 1.15
CA LYS A 50 9.38 -8.16 0.23
C LYS A 50 9.95 -9.42 0.87
N GLY A 51 9.98 -9.55 2.19
CA GLY A 51 10.61 -10.72 2.83
C GLY A 51 9.79 -12.00 2.72
N LEU A 52 10.04 -12.96 3.60
CA LEU A 52 9.33 -14.25 3.57
C LEU A 52 7.86 -14.08 3.99
N PRO A 53 6.89 -14.67 3.26
CA PRO A 53 5.51 -14.76 3.72
C PRO A 53 5.41 -15.56 5.01
N SER A 54 4.42 -15.25 5.85
CA SER A 54 4.23 -15.92 7.15
C SER A 54 3.60 -17.31 7.04
N ILE A 55 3.05 -17.67 5.88
CA ILE A 55 2.42 -18.97 5.58
C ILE A 55 2.84 -19.42 4.17
N PRO A 56 2.67 -20.72 3.81
CA PRO A 56 3.05 -21.22 2.49
C PRO A 56 2.37 -20.44 1.34
N VAL A 57 3.12 -20.19 0.27
CA VAL A 57 2.62 -19.44 -0.91
C VAL A 57 1.37 -20.07 -1.52
N LEU A 58 1.31 -21.40 -1.58
CA LEU A 58 0.14 -22.14 -2.09
C LEU A 58 -1.15 -21.83 -1.31
N LEU A 59 -1.06 -21.65 0.01
CA LEU A 59 -2.22 -21.29 0.84
C LEU A 59 -2.63 -19.83 0.60
N ILE A 60 -1.65 -18.94 0.38
CA ILE A 60 -1.91 -17.54 0.06
C ILE A 60 -2.65 -17.44 -1.28
N GLU A 61 -2.19 -18.15 -2.31
CA GLU A 61 -2.82 -18.15 -3.63
C GLU A 61 -4.28 -18.63 -3.57
N LEU A 62 -4.56 -19.67 -2.76
CA LEU A 62 -5.92 -20.14 -2.51
C LEU A 62 -6.79 -19.07 -1.84
N LEU A 63 -6.29 -18.40 -0.81
CA LEU A 63 -7.01 -17.34 -0.11
C LEU A 63 -7.24 -16.12 -1.02
N GLU A 64 -6.24 -15.73 -1.81
CA GLU A 64 -6.35 -14.65 -2.79
C GLU A 64 -7.42 -14.94 -3.84
N MET A 65 -7.51 -16.18 -4.32
CA MET A 65 -8.55 -16.59 -5.28
C MET A 65 -9.96 -16.48 -4.70
N ILE A 66 -10.14 -16.81 -3.40
CA ILE A 66 -11.44 -16.75 -2.73
C ILE A 66 -11.83 -15.29 -2.42
N VAL A 67 -10.87 -14.48 -1.95
CA VAL A 67 -11.12 -13.11 -1.48
C VAL A 67 -11.03 -12.08 -2.62
N GLY A 68 -10.36 -12.42 -3.73
CA GLY A 68 -10.07 -11.49 -4.83
C GLY A 68 -8.95 -10.50 -4.50
N GLY A 69 -7.94 -10.95 -3.75
CA GLY A 69 -6.80 -10.13 -3.31
C GLY A 69 -5.67 -10.00 -4.35
N ASP A 70 -4.63 -9.23 -4.02
CA ASP A 70 -3.42 -9.07 -4.86
C ASP A 70 -2.14 -8.96 -3.99
N TYR A 71 -2.13 -9.66 -2.86
CA TYR A 71 -1.09 -9.66 -1.84
C TYR A 71 0.28 -10.09 -2.38
N LEU A 72 0.39 -11.17 -3.15
CA LEU A 72 1.68 -11.66 -3.67
C LEU A 72 2.29 -10.65 -4.65
N ASN A 73 1.43 -10.09 -5.52
CA ASN A 73 1.84 -9.04 -6.44
C ASN A 73 2.25 -7.77 -5.69
N PHE A 74 1.49 -7.37 -4.68
CA PHE A 74 1.81 -6.24 -3.83
C PHE A 74 3.16 -6.41 -3.13
N ARG A 75 3.44 -7.58 -2.53
CA ARG A 75 4.77 -7.84 -1.92
C ARG A 75 5.89 -7.67 -2.92
N LYS A 76 5.69 -8.11 -4.17
CA LYS A 76 6.70 -8.03 -5.22
C LYS A 76 6.87 -6.60 -5.76
N ASN A 77 5.78 -5.88 -5.97
CA ASN A 77 5.74 -4.66 -6.78
C ASN A 77 5.33 -3.39 -6.01
N GLY A 78 4.72 -3.50 -4.84
CA GLY A 78 4.13 -2.40 -4.07
C GLY A 78 5.10 -1.25 -3.83
N LEU A 79 6.32 -1.53 -3.36
CA LEU A 79 7.36 -0.51 -3.19
C LEU A 79 7.70 0.21 -4.51
N LYS A 80 7.79 -0.53 -5.62
CA LYS A 80 8.07 0.06 -6.94
C LYS A 80 6.90 0.96 -7.35
N GLU A 81 5.67 0.50 -7.20
CA GLU A 81 4.49 1.28 -7.52
C GLU A 81 4.41 2.55 -6.66
N MET A 82 4.69 2.49 -5.37
CA MET A 82 4.75 3.68 -4.51
C MET A 82 5.82 4.67 -5.00
N LYS A 83 7.02 4.19 -5.34
CA LYS A 83 8.10 5.03 -5.90
C LYS A 83 7.73 5.68 -7.24
N GLU A 84 6.79 5.11 -7.99
CA GLU A 84 6.27 5.70 -9.23
C GLU A 84 5.18 6.76 -8.99
N ASN A 85 4.59 6.84 -7.79
CA ASN A 85 3.44 7.71 -7.48
C ASN A 85 3.70 8.75 -6.39
N PHE A 86 4.84 8.67 -5.69
CA PHE A 86 5.23 9.59 -4.63
C PHE A 86 6.63 10.15 -4.89
N LYS A 87 6.91 11.36 -4.39
CA LYS A 87 8.19 12.05 -4.60
C LYS A 87 9.36 11.28 -4.00
N THR A 88 9.20 10.87 -2.74
CA THR A 88 10.18 10.09 -1.99
C THR A 88 9.45 8.96 -1.27
N VAL A 89 10.02 7.75 -1.28
CA VAL A 89 9.48 6.62 -0.51
C VAL A 89 10.60 5.97 0.29
N ILE A 90 10.44 5.99 1.61
CA ILE A 90 11.34 5.32 2.56
C ILE A 90 10.65 4.05 3.05
N GLU A 91 11.24 2.89 2.77
CA GLU A 91 10.82 1.63 3.35
C GLU A 91 11.59 1.39 4.65
N LYS A 92 10.87 1.29 5.77
CA LYS A 92 11.41 0.87 7.07
C LYS A 92 10.86 -0.51 7.39
N LYS A 93 11.73 -1.52 7.36
CA LYS A 93 11.35 -2.89 7.77
C LYS A 93 11.00 -2.91 9.25
N ILE A 94 9.84 -3.48 9.58
CA ILE A 94 9.39 -3.70 10.96
C ILE A 94 9.78 -5.11 11.40
N ASN A 95 9.57 -6.09 10.52
CA ASN A 95 9.98 -7.47 10.70
C ASN A 95 10.19 -8.11 9.30
N PRO A 96 10.46 -9.42 9.19
CA PRO A 96 10.68 -10.05 7.89
C PRO A 96 9.51 -9.92 6.91
N SER A 97 8.26 -9.86 7.37
CA SER A 97 7.07 -9.84 6.51
C SER A 97 6.41 -8.47 6.38
N LEU A 98 6.72 -7.51 7.26
CA LEU A 98 6.05 -6.20 7.39
C LEU A 98 7.02 -5.03 7.25
N SER A 99 6.52 -3.95 6.66
CA SER A 99 7.25 -2.70 6.49
C SER A 99 6.34 -1.49 6.70
N TRP A 100 6.96 -0.37 7.06
CA TRP A 100 6.38 0.95 6.87
C TRP A 100 6.91 1.55 5.59
N TYR A 101 6.00 2.04 4.76
CA TYR A 101 6.31 2.85 3.60
C TYR A 101 5.94 4.29 3.91
N ILE A 102 6.95 5.10 4.18
CA ILE A 102 6.79 6.53 4.45
C ILE A 102 6.94 7.25 3.12
N CYS A 103 5.82 7.74 2.60
CA CYS A 103 5.72 8.36 1.28
C CYS A 103 5.56 9.87 1.43
N GLU A 104 6.47 10.63 0.86
CA GLU A 104 6.40 12.10 0.79
C GLU A 104 5.64 12.54 -0.45
N ILE A 105 4.84 13.60 -0.30
CA ILE A 105 3.97 14.15 -1.35
C ILE A 105 4.70 15.22 -2.15
#